data_AF-A0A820DM54-F1
#
_entry.id   AF-A0A820DM54-F1
#
_cell.length_a   1.000
_cell.length_b   1.000
_cell.length_c   1.000
_cell.angle_alpha   90.00
_cell.angle_beta   90.00
_cell.angle_gamma   90.00
#
_symmetry.space_group_name_H-M   'P 1'
#
loop_
_entity.id
_entity.type
_entity.pdbx_description
1 polymer ?
#
loop_
_entity_poly.entity_id
_entity_poly.type
_entity_poly.pdbx_seq_one_letter_code
_entity_poly.pdbx_strand_id
1 'polypeptide(L)'
;MNTSTFESLPNEILLIIFRYLSSFQLCQAFLHVKNSRIEHLLTSIRHSLDISSMHYDQLYQFLSNINNDTTKRFTALIDTLVLRGASTACLMLLNYLEKSSNDNQLFVTMILPSIKQLVIFNTENYSYLSIEPLLTPLAFHKNTLQRLHLVFDRPTSYFSILSWLISSRISIHTTILEVEKGIPGNIYQ
;
A
#
# COMPACT_ATOMS: atom_id res chain seq x y z
N MET A 1 1.01 12.86 37.01
CA MET A 1 0.90 12.73 35.53
C MET A 1 -0.17 11.68 35.28
N ASN A 2 -1.29 12.04 34.66
CA ASN A 2 -2.32 11.05 34.29
C ASN A 2 -1.76 10.24 33.13
N THR A 3 -1.26 9.03 33.43
CA THR A 3 -1.07 8.02 32.40
C THR A 3 -2.43 7.79 31.75
N SER A 4 -2.51 7.96 30.43
CA SER A 4 -3.73 7.61 29.71
C SER A 4 -4.05 6.14 30.03
N THR A 5 -5.34 5.81 30.22
CA THR A 5 -5.78 4.43 30.48
C THR A 5 -5.35 3.45 29.37
N PHE A 6 -5.04 4.00 28.19
CA PHE A 6 -4.46 3.28 27.06
C PHE A 6 -3.00 2.89 27.29
N GLU A 7 -2.16 3.82 27.79
CA GLU A 7 -0.74 3.57 28.05
C GLU A 7 -0.49 2.59 29.19
N SER A 8 -1.47 2.35 30.06
CA SER A 8 -1.41 1.33 31.11
C SER A 8 -1.79 -0.08 30.63
N LEU A 9 -2.29 -0.23 29.39
CA LEU A 9 -2.70 -1.54 28.88
C LEU A 9 -1.49 -2.46 28.65
N PRO A 10 -1.63 -3.77 28.93
CA PRO A 10 -0.65 -4.79 28.55
C PRO A 10 -0.37 -4.78 27.04
N ASN A 11 0.84 -5.21 26.66
CA ASN A 11 1.27 -5.25 25.25
C ASN A 11 0.31 -6.07 24.38
N GLU A 12 -0.19 -7.19 24.90
CA GLU A 12 -1.08 -8.12 24.21
C GLU A 12 -2.39 -7.43 23.82
N ILE A 13 -2.96 -6.64 24.72
CA ILE A 13 -4.19 -5.90 24.48
C ILE A 13 -3.95 -4.80 23.43
N LEU A 14 -2.82 -4.08 23.52
CA LEU A 14 -2.46 -3.07 22.53
C LEU A 14 -2.28 -3.66 21.13
N LEU A 15 -1.61 -4.81 21.01
CA LEU A 15 -1.45 -5.51 19.73
C LEU A 15 -2.81 -5.93 19.15
N ILE A 16 -3.74 -6.40 19.99
CA ILE A 16 -5.10 -6.72 19.55
C ILE A 16 -5.80 -5.45 19.02
N ILE A 17 -5.70 -4.33 19.74
CA ILE A 17 -6.30 -3.06 19.30
C ILE A 17 -5.70 -2.62 17.95
N PHE A 18 -4.38 -2.66 17.80
CA PHE A 18 -3.71 -2.28 16.56
C PHE A 18 -4.12 -3.13 15.37
N ARG A 19 -4.46 -4.41 15.56
CA ARG A 19 -4.99 -5.28 14.50
C ARG A 19 -6.35 -4.85 13.96
N TYR A 20 -7.12 -4.08 14.74
CA TYR A 20 -8.42 -3.56 14.31
C TYR A 20 -8.34 -2.16 13.68
N LEU A 21 -7.18 -1.51 13.76
CA LEU A 21 -6.99 -0.20 13.15
C LEU A 21 -6.80 -0.32 11.65
N SER A 22 -7.33 0.66 10.91
CA SER A 22 -6.99 0.82 9.51
C SER A 22 -5.51 1.20 9.36
N SER A 23 -4.97 1.01 8.16
CA SER A 23 -3.58 1.35 7.84
C SER A 23 -3.23 2.80 8.16
N PHE A 24 -4.16 3.72 7.88
CA PHE A 24 -3.96 5.14 8.15
C PHE A 24 -4.15 5.51 9.62
N GLN A 25 -5.03 4.81 10.34
CA GLN A 25 -5.12 4.95 11.79
C GLN A 25 -3.82 4.52 12.47
N LEU A 26 -3.15 3.47 11.95
CA LEU A 26 -1.81 3.07 12.41
C LEU A 26 -0.75 4.14 12.09
N CYS A 27 -0.76 4.69 10.86
CA CYS A 27 0.15 5.80 10.50
C CYS A 27 -0.06 7.04 11.39
N GLN A 28 -1.31 7.43 11.65
CA GLN A 28 -1.62 8.55 12.53
C GLN A 28 -1.24 8.27 13.98
N ALA A 29 -1.54 7.07 14.50
CA ALA A 29 -1.12 6.65 15.82
C ALA A 29 0.41 6.77 15.95
N PHE A 30 1.16 6.30 14.96
CA PHE A 30 2.62 6.42 14.95
C PHE A 30 3.11 7.88 15.01
N LEU A 31 2.50 8.80 14.25
CA LEU A 31 2.89 10.22 14.26
C LEU A 31 2.63 10.92 15.61
N HIS A 32 1.67 10.45 16.41
CA HIS A 32 1.24 11.10 17.64
C HIS A 32 1.72 10.42 18.92
N VAL A 33 2.23 9.19 18.84
CA VAL A 33 2.75 8.45 20.00
C VAL A 33 4.06 9.08 20.49
N LYS A 34 4.07 9.47 21.77
CA LYS A 34 5.27 9.92 22.49
C LYS A 34 5.82 8.86 23.46
N ASN A 35 5.14 7.72 23.56
CA ASN A 35 5.49 6.63 24.46
C ASN A 35 6.31 5.57 23.72
N SER A 36 7.58 5.41 24.11
CA SER A 36 8.53 4.52 23.43
C SER A 36 8.10 3.06 23.40
N ARG A 37 7.37 2.57 24.42
CA ARG A 37 6.84 1.20 24.45
C ARG A 37 5.84 1.00 23.32
N ILE A 38 4.91 1.94 23.15
CA ILE A 38 3.87 1.87 22.11
C ILE A 38 4.50 2.04 20.73
N GLU A 39 5.47 2.94 20.60
CA GLU A 39 6.24 3.14 19.36
C GLU A 39 6.97 1.85 18.95
N HIS A 40 7.61 1.16 19.91
CA HIS A 40 8.25 -0.14 19.66
C HIS A 40 7.26 -1.22 19.23
N LEU A 41 6.06 -1.27 19.84
CA LEU A 41 5.03 -2.21 19.42
C LEU A 41 4.54 -1.93 18.00
N LEU A 42 4.25 -0.67 17.67
CA LEU A 42 3.82 -0.26 16.32
C LEU A 42 4.90 -0.57 15.27
N THR A 43 6.18 -0.38 15.62
CA THR A 43 7.33 -0.71 14.76
C THR A 43 7.73 -2.19 14.77
N SER A 44 6.94 -3.07 15.41
CA SER A 44 7.13 -4.52 15.38
C SER A 44 6.08 -5.25 14.53
N ILE A 45 5.07 -4.53 14.03
CA ILE A 45 3.93 -5.11 13.31
C ILE A 45 4.03 -4.79 11.83
N ARG A 46 4.04 -5.85 11.01
CA ARG A 46 3.84 -5.71 9.57
C ARG A 46 2.41 -5.28 9.29
N HIS A 47 2.25 -4.37 8.36
CA HIS A 47 0.93 -3.82 8.06
C HIS A 47 0.73 -3.60 6.56
N SER A 48 -0.54 -3.63 6.17
CA SER A 48 -0.98 -3.23 4.84
C SER A 48 -1.21 -1.73 4.80
N LEU A 49 -0.96 -1.10 3.65
CA LEU A 49 -1.35 0.27 3.38
C LEU A 49 -2.45 0.28 2.32
N ASP A 50 -3.66 0.74 2.67
CA ASP A 50 -4.83 0.77 1.78
C ASP A 50 -5.09 2.17 1.23
N ILE A 51 -4.47 2.48 0.09
CA ILE A 51 -4.50 3.80 -0.53
C ILE A 51 -5.78 3.94 -1.37
N SER A 52 -6.59 4.92 -0.99
CA SER A 52 -7.67 5.48 -1.80
C SER A 52 -7.55 7.00 -1.84
N SER A 53 -8.28 7.66 -2.75
CA SER A 53 -8.30 9.11 -2.87
C SER A 53 -8.65 9.83 -1.56
N MET A 54 -9.55 9.27 -0.75
CA MET A 54 -9.97 9.82 0.54
C MET A 54 -8.84 9.86 1.58
N HIS A 55 -7.84 8.99 1.44
CA HIS A 55 -6.73 8.89 2.38
C HIS A 55 -5.44 9.53 1.86
N TYR A 56 -5.49 10.19 0.70
CA TYR A 56 -4.31 10.78 0.07
C TYR A 56 -3.64 11.84 0.95
N ASP A 57 -4.41 12.74 1.57
CA ASP A 57 -3.84 13.78 2.42
C ASP A 57 -3.12 13.20 3.64
N GLN A 58 -3.66 12.11 4.19
CA GLN A 58 -3.06 11.39 5.32
C GLN A 58 -1.77 10.69 4.88
N LEU A 59 -1.76 10.09 3.68
CA LEU A 59 -0.58 9.50 3.08
C LEU A 59 0.50 10.56 2.85
N TYR A 60 0.12 11.70 2.28
CA TYR A 60 1.02 12.81 2.01
C TYR A 60 1.68 13.32 3.29
N GLN A 61 0.88 13.55 4.35
CA GLN A 61 1.40 13.96 5.65
C GLN A 61 2.35 12.91 6.25
N PHE A 62 1.98 11.64 6.20
CA PHE A 62 2.81 10.56 6.72
C PHE A 62 4.15 10.46 5.98
N LEU A 63 4.11 10.44 4.65
CA LEU A 63 5.31 10.32 3.83
C LEU A 63 6.16 11.60 3.82
N SER A 64 5.58 12.79 4.02
CA SER A 64 6.37 14.03 4.18
C SER A 64 7.39 13.98 5.32
N ASN A 65 7.17 13.09 6.30
CA ASN A 65 8.07 12.86 7.42
C ASN A 65 9.09 11.73 7.16
N ILE A 66 9.25 11.25 5.93
CA ILE A 66 10.09 10.09 5.61
C ILE A 66 11.59 10.32 5.81
N ASN A 67 12.03 11.57 5.96
CA ASN A 67 13.42 11.86 6.32
C ASN A 67 13.75 11.49 7.77
N ASN A 68 12.74 11.26 8.61
CA ASN A 68 12.92 10.75 9.98
C ASN A 68 13.21 9.23 9.94
N ASP A 69 14.28 8.79 10.63
CA ASP A 69 14.69 7.39 10.69
C ASP A 69 13.57 6.46 11.21
N THR A 70 12.78 6.92 12.19
CA THR A 70 11.68 6.12 12.71
C THR A 70 10.59 5.92 11.65
N THR A 71 10.28 6.96 10.87
CA THR A 71 9.32 6.85 9.76
C THR A 71 9.83 5.88 8.69
N LYS A 72 11.13 5.90 8.37
CA LYS A 72 11.74 4.92 7.43
C LYS A 72 11.64 3.49 7.96
N ARG A 73 11.91 3.28 9.25
CA ARG A 73 11.75 1.96 9.88
C ARG A 73 10.31 1.50 9.82
N PHE A 74 9.36 2.41 10.06
CA PHE A 74 7.94 2.12 9.97
C PHE A 74 7.52 1.77 8.54
N THR A 75 7.95 2.54 7.53
CA THR A 75 7.63 2.23 6.12
C THR A 75 8.26 0.94 5.63
N ALA A 76 9.39 0.52 6.21
CA ALA A 76 10.00 -0.78 5.96
C ALA A 76 9.18 -1.96 6.51
N LEU A 77 8.16 -1.72 7.32
CA LEU A 77 7.23 -2.76 7.80
C LEU A 77 5.98 -2.88 6.93
N ILE A 78 5.76 -1.93 6.02
CA ILE A 78 4.72 -2.04 5.02
C ILE A 78 5.14 -3.15 4.05
N ASP A 79 4.43 -4.27 4.08
CA ASP A 79 4.68 -5.39 3.19
C ASP A 79 3.55 -5.66 2.21
N THR A 80 2.41 -5.00 2.42
CA THR A 80 1.24 -5.10 1.54
C THR A 80 0.79 -3.70 1.15
N LEU A 81 0.69 -3.46 -0.16
CA LEU A 81 0.11 -2.23 -0.70
C LEU A 81 -1.22 -2.58 -1.37
N VAL A 82 -2.28 -1.91 -0.99
CA VAL A 82 -3.61 -2.04 -1.59
C VAL A 82 -3.95 -0.71 -2.24
N LEU A 83 -4.31 -0.75 -3.52
CA LEU A 83 -4.66 0.43 -4.31
C LEU A 83 -6.13 0.33 -4.72
N ARG A 84 -6.96 1.19 -4.14
CA ARG A 84 -8.39 1.31 -4.48
C ARG A 84 -8.61 2.49 -5.41
N GLY A 85 -9.34 2.26 -6.51
CA GLY A 85 -9.46 3.25 -7.58
C GLY A 85 -8.13 3.42 -8.31
N ALA A 86 -7.67 2.34 -8.94
CA ALA A 86 -6.29 2.13 -9.38
C ALA A 86 -5.61 3.35 -10.03
N SER A 87 -6.19 4.07 -11.00
CA SER A 87 -5.46 5.24 -11.53
C SER A 87 -5.30 6.36 -10.54
N THR A 88 -6.32 6.66 -9.74
CA THR A 88 -6.26 7.84 -8.89
C THR A 88 -5.29 7.56 -7.76
N ALA A 89 -5.36 6.38 -7.14
CA ALA A 89 -4.41 5.93 -6.13
C ALA A 89 -2.98 5.76 -6.70
N CYS A 90 -2.81 5.13 -7.87
CA CYS A 90 -1.51 5.01 -8.53
C CYS A 90 -0.94 6.39 -8.88
N LEU A 91 -1.70 7.25 -9.56
CA LEU A 91 -1.24 8.59 -9.95
C LEU A 91 -0.93 9.44 -8.73
N MET A 92 -1.73 9.38 -7.68
CA MET A 92 -1.44 10.08 -6.42
C MET A 92 -0.14 9.61 -5.79
N LEU A 93 0.08 8.28 -5.72
CA LEU A 93 1.32 7.72 -5.22
C LEU A 93 2.50 8.13 -6.12
N LEU A 94 2.38 7.98 -7.45
CA LEU A 94 3.41 8.36 -8.41
C LEU A 94 3.72 9.86 -8.38
N ASN A 95 2.71 10.73 -8.33
CA ASN A 95 2.87 12.18 -8.20
C ASN A 95 3.59 12.55 -6.91
N TYR A 96 3.29 11.87 -5.80
CA TYR A 96 4.02 12.06 -4.56
C TYR A 96 5.49 11.63 -4.72
N LEU A 97 5.72 10.48 -5.35
CA LEU A 97 7.04 9.92 -5.60
C LEU A 97 7.88 10.84 -6.51
N GLU A 98 7.30 11.37 -7.59
CA GLU A 98 7.92 12.36 -8.48
C GLU A 98 8.18 13.68 -7.76
N LYS A 99 7.20 14.24 -7.04
CA LYS A 99 7.41 15.51 -6.31
C LYS A 99 8.50 15.44 -5.24
N SER A 100 8.76 14.24 -4.74
CA SER A 100 9.77 14.01 -3.72
C SER A 100 11.18 13.76 -4.29
N SER A 101 11.35 13.77 -5.62
CA SER A 101 12.62 13.42 -6.29
C SER A 101 12.81 14.10 -7.66
N ASN A 102 14.02 14.59 -7.95
CA ASN A 102 14.40 15.01 -9.30
C ASN A 102 14.85 13.85 -10.23
N ASP A 103 14.99 12.62 -9.69
CA ASP A 103 15.43 11.43 -10.45
C ASP A 103 14.48 10.24 -10.27
N ASN A 104 13.90 9.77 -11.37
CA ASN A 104 12.54 9.23 -11.40
C ASN A 104 12.35 7.70 -11.26
N GLN A 105 13.34 6.91 -10.79
CA GLN A 105 13.18 5.42 -10.80
C GLN A 105 13.62 4.66 -9.54
N LEU A 106 14.43 5.24 -8.65
CA LEU A 106 14.90 4.56 -7.43
C LEU A 106 13.97 4.73 -6.21
N PHE A 107 12.95 5.58 -6.32
CA PHE A 107 12.27 6.17 -5.18
C PHE A 107 11.19 5.28 -4.53
N VAL A 108 10.40 4.53 -5.31
CA VAL A 108 9.45 3.51 -4.78
C VAL A 108 10.19 2.55 -3.84
N THR A 109 11.39 2.14 -4.24
CA THR A 109 12.20 1.21 -3.47
C THR A 109 12.74 1.82 -2.18
N MET A 110 12.87 3.15 -2.08
CA MET A 110 13.28 3.82 -0.84
C MET A 110 12.11 4.03 0.12
N ILE A 111 10.93 4.37 -0.40
CA ILE A 111 9.77 4.66 0.44
C ILE A 111 9.11 3.39 0.96
N LEU A 112 8.89 2.40 0.09
CA LEU A 112 8.23 1.15 0.42
C LEU A 112 9.17 -0.03 0.12
N PRO A 113 10.27 -0.18 0.87
CA PRO A 113 11.35 -1.10 0.53
C PRO A 113 10.98 -2.58 0.69
N SER A 114 9.89 -2.90 1.37
CA SER A 114 9.56 -4.25 1.85
C SER A 114 8.27 -4.82 1.26
N ILE A 115 7.70 -4.19 0.23
CA ILE A 115 6.44 -4.64 -0.38
C ILE A 115 6.61 -6.02 -0.97
N LYS A 116 5.88 -6.97 -0.38
CA LYS A 116 5.76 -8.37 -0.81
C LYS A 116 4.48 -8.64 -1.57
N GLN A 117 3.42 -7.88 -1.28
CA GLN A 117 2.13 -8.05 -1.89
C GLN A 117 1.61 -6.71 -2.41
N LEU A 118 1.17 -6.70 -3.66
CA LEU A 118 0.47 -5.58 -4.28
C LEU A 118 -0.92 -6.03 -4.68
N VAL A 119 -1.94 -5.33 -4.21
CA VAL A 119 -3.35 -5.55 -4.55
C VAL A 119 -3.87 -4.31 -5.26
N ILE A 120 -4.50 -4.48 -6.41
CA ILE A 120 -5.01 -3.38 -7.23
C ILE A 120 -6.45 -3.66 -7.58
N PHE A 121 -7.35 -2.74 -7.21
CA PHE A 121 -8.78 -2.82 -7.49
C PHE A 121 -9.18 -1.93 -8.67
N ASN A 122 -10.19 -2.38 -9.43
CA ASN A 122 -10.83 -1.68 -10.54
C ASN A 122 -9.82 -1.31 -11.64
N THR A 123 -9.07 -2.31 -12.10
CA THR A 123 -8.04 -2.18 -13.13
C THR A 123 -8.58 -1.88 -14.54
N GLU A 124 -9.89 -1.97 -14.76
CA GLU A 124 -10.50 -1.95 -16.10
C GLU A 124 -10.49 -0.60 -16.81
N ASN A 125 -10.41 0.49 -16.05
CA ASN A 125 -10.43 1.83 -16.62
C ASN A 125 -9.03 2.33 -17.01
N TYR A 126 -7.99 1.52 -16.82
CA TYR A 126 -6.62 2.05 -16.77
C TYR A 126 -5.64 1.30 -17.65
N SER A 127 -4.91 2.08 -18.44
CA SER A 127 -3.77 1.61 -19.20
C SER A 127 -2.72 1.06 -18.22
N TYR A 128 -2.14 -0.10 -18.54
CA TYR A 128 -0.99 -0.69 -17.84
C TYR A 128 0.13 0.35 -17.58
N LEU A 129 0.21 1.39 -18.42
CA LEU A 129 1.08 2.57 -18.27
C LEU A 129 0.97 3.27 -16.89
N SER A 130 -0.18 3.22 -16.22
CA SER A 130 -0.35 3.84 -14.90
C SER A 130 0.18 2.97 -13.75
N ILE A 131 0.33 1.66 -13.97
CA ILE A 131 0.73 0.70 -12.94
C ILE A 131 2.20 0.28 -13.13
N GLU A 132 2.66 0.25 -14.37
CA GLU A 132 4.02 -0.08 -14.77
C GLU A 132 5.10 0.65 -13.95
N PRO A 133 5.03 1.97 -13.73
CA PRO A 133 6.05 2.69 -12.96
C PRO A 133 6.14 2.23 -11.50
N LEU A 134 5.09 1.64 -10.95
CA LEU A 134 5.08 1.07 -9.60
C LEU A 134 5.56 -0.40 -9.60
N LEU A 135 5.12 -1.19 -10.58
CA LEU A 135 5.44 -2.62 -10.66
C LEU A 135 6.89 -2.90 -11.04
N THR A 136 7.44 -2.17 -12.01
CA THR A 136 8.81 -2.41 -12.53
C THR A 136 9.87 -2.30 -11.44
N PRO A 137 9.91 -1.25 -10.58
CA PRO A 137 10.88 -1.17 -9.49
C PRO A 137 10.72 -2.29 -8.45
N LEU A 138 9.47 -2.67 -8.13
CA LEU A 138 9.17 -3.70 -7.14
C LEU A 138 9.56 -5.12 -7.61
N ALA A 139 9.37 -5.39 -8.91
CA ALA A 139 9.72 -6.66 -9.53
C ALA A 139 11.23 -6.81 -9.79
N PHE A 140 11.91 -5.77 -10.30
CA PHE A 140 13.30 -5.91 -10.75
C PHE A 140 14.34 -5.40 -9.75
N HIS A 141 14.15 -4.21 -9.19
CA HIS A 141 15.23 -3.54 -8.44
C HIS A 141 15.37 -4.02 -6.99
N LYS A 142 14.36 -4.72 -6.45
CA LYS A 142 14.45 -5.39 -5.15
C LYS A 142 13.92 -6.82 -5.13
N ASN A 143 13.21 -7.24 -6.18
CA ASN A 143 12.52 -8.53 -6.27
C ASN A 143 11.76 -8.89 -4.98
N THR A 144 11.19 -7.88 -4.32
CA THR A 144 10.47 -8.08 -3.06
C THR A 144 9.05 -8.53 -3.33
N LEU A 145 8.49 -8.16 -4.48
CA LEU A 145 7.12 -8.46 -4.85
C LEU A 145 6.96 -9.95 -5.15
N GLN A 146 6.36 -10.66 -4.21
CA GLN A 146 6.06 -12.09 -4.32
C GLN A 146 4.63 -12.32 -4.81
N ARG A 147 3.72 -11.39 -4.54
CA ARG A 147 2.29 -11.55 -4.85
C ARG A 147 1.74 -10.32 -5.54
N LEU A 148 1.09 -10.55 -6.68
CA LEU A 148 0.31 -9.54 -7.38
C LEU A 148 -1.14 -10.00 -7.42
N HIS A 149 -2.04 -9.21 -6.87
CA HIS A 149 -3.47 -9.45 -6.93
C HIS A 149 -4.12 -8.30 -7.71
N LEU A 150 -4.74 -8.63 -8.83
CA LEU A 150 -5.46 -7.70 -9.68
C LEU A 150 -6.94 -8.06 -9.63
N VAL A 151 -7.76 -7.11 -9.19
CA VAL A 151 -9.21 -7.23 -9.13
C VAL A 151 -9.81 -6.33 -10.22
N PHE A 152 -10.62 -6.92 -11.07
CA PHE A 152 -11.19 -6.32 -12.28
C PHE A 152 -12.70 -6.27 -12.17
N ASP A 153 -13.33 -5.22 -12.68
CA ASP A 153 -14.79 -5.04 -12.62
C ASP A 153 -15.53 -5.93 -13.64
N ARG A 154 -14.84 -6.40 -14.70
CA ARG A 154 -15.39 -7.22 -15.79
C ARG A 154 -14.38 -8.27 -16.27
N PRO A 155 -14.81 -9.24 -17.10
CA PRO A 155 -13.96 -10.36 -17.50
C PRO A 155 -12.97 -10.08 -18.65
N THR A 156 -13.10 -8.98 -19.38
CA THR A 156 -12.38 -8.80 -20.67
C THR A 156 -10.97 -8.22 -20.54
N SER A 157 -10.55 -7.84 -19.33
CA SER A 157 -9.43 -6.93 -19.10
C SER A 157 -8.10 -7.61 -18.72
N TYR A 158 -8.07 -8.94 -18.55
CA TYR A 158 -6.88 -9.66 -18.09
C TYR A 158 -5.78 -9.80 -19.16
N PHE A 159 -6.16 -9.94 -20.43
CA PHE A 159 -5.24 -10.35 -21.49
C PHE A 159 -4.17 -9.29 -21.77
N SER A 160 -4.55 -8.02 -21.76
CA SER A 160 -3.63 -6.89 -21.95
C SER A 160 -2.58 -6.80 -20.84
N ILE A 161 -2.98 -7.00 -19.59
CA ILE A 161 -2.06 -6.97 -18.44
C ILE A 161 -1.11 -8.16 -18.45
N LEU A 162 -1.62 -9.36 -18.75
CA LEU A 162 -0.77 -10.55 -18.90
C LEU A 162 0.23 -10.39 -20.04
N SER A 163 -0.21 -9.89 -21.20
CA SER A 163 0.68 -9.60 -22.33
C SER A 163 1.77 -8.59 -21.95
N TRP A 164 1.42 -7.57 -21.17
CA TRP A 164 2.39 -6.57 -20.70
C TRP A 164 3.39 -7.17 -19.69
N LEU A 165 2.93 -7.94 -18.70
CA LEU A 165 3.80 -8.62 -17.73
C LEU A 165 4.83 -9.51 -18.47
N ILE A 166 4.38 -10.23 -19.50
CA ILE A 166 5.24 -11.06 -20.34
C ILE A 166 6.22 -10.21 -21.15
N SER A 167 5.74 -9.17 -21.86
CA SER A 167 6.62 -8.32 -22.68
C SER A 167 7.68 -7.61 -21.84
N SER A 168 7.31 -7.21 -20.63
CA SER A 168 8.19 -6.53 -19.69
C SER A 168 9.06 -7.50 -18.88
N ARG A 169 8.92 -8.82 -19.09
CA ARG A 169 9.65 -9.89 -18.39
C ARG A 169 9.52 -9.84 -16.86
N ILE A 170 8.38 -9.36 -16.38
CA ILE A 170 8.08 -9.29 -14.95
C ILE A 170 7.63 -10.68 -14.49
N SER A 171 8.41 -11.30 -13.62
CA SER A 171 8.08 -12.59 -13.01
C SER A 171 7.67 -12.35 -11.56
N ILE A 172 6.49 -12.85 -11.18
CA ILE A 172 5.94 -12.74 -9.83
C ILE A 172 5.56 -14.15 -9.38
N HIS A 173 5.95 -14.51 -8.16
CA HIS A 173 5.74 -15.88 -7.65
C HIS A 173 4.25 -16.29 -7.66
N THR A 174 3.36 -15.35 -7.35
CA THR A 174 1.91 -15.61 -7.39
C THR A 174 1.17 -14.42 -7.98
N THR A 175 0.41 -14.67 -9.03
CA THR A 175 -0.51 -13.70 -9.61
C THR A 175 -1.94 -14.20 -9.44
N ILE A 176 -2.78 -13.39 -8.79
CA ILE A 176 -4.21 -13.63 -8.65
C ILE A 176 -4.93 -12.64 -9.54
N LEU A 177 -5.81 -13.16 -10.39
CA LEU A 177 -6.69 -12.37 -11.25
C LEU A 177 -8.12 -12.64 -10.79
N GLU A 178 -8.78 -11.65 -10.23
CA GLU A 178 -10.12 -11.74 -9.67
C GLU A 178 -11.08 -10.84 -10.45
N VAL A 179 -12.29 -11.32 -10.72
CA VAL A 179 -13.39 -10.45 -11.19
C VAL A 179 -14.20 -10.06 -9.96
N GLU A 180 -14.36 -8.76 -9.68
CA GLU A 180 -15.30 -8.29 -8.67
C GLU A 180 -16.69 -8.80 -9.07
N LYS A 181 -17.30 -9.63 -8.21
CA LYS A 181 -18.66 -10.11 -8.45
C LYS A 181 -19.61 -8.92 -8.38
N GLY A 182 -19.88 -8.30 -9.52
CA GLY A 182 -21.06 -7.48 -9.68
C GLY A 182 -22.26 -8.34 -9.29
N ILE A 183 -22.98 -7.96 -8.23
CA ILE A 183 -24.37 -8.36 -8.13
C ILE A 183 -24.98 -7.81 -9.42
N PRO A 184 -25.42 -8.66 -10.37
CA PRO A 184 -26.04 -8.14 -11.58
C PRO A 184 -27.26 -7.34 -11.11
N GLY A 185 -27.20 -6.02 -11.34
CA GLY A 185 -28.27 -5.07 -11.05
C GLY A 185 -29.47 -5.33 -11.94
N ASN A 186 -30.15 -6.46 -11.70
CA ASN A 186 -31.41 -6.86 -12.33
C ASN A 186 -32.29 -7.63 -11.32
N ILE A 187 -32.29 -7.19 -10.07
CA ILE A 187 -33.35 -7.51 -9.12
C ILE A 187 -33.70 -6.20 -8.44
N TYR A 188 -34.36 -5.30 -9.18
CA TYR A 188 -35.34 -4.30 -8.75
C TYR A 188 -35.51 -3.33 -9.92
N GLN A 189 -36.53 -3.64 -10.74
CA GLN A 189 -37.43 -2.74 -11.49
C GLN A 189 -36.83 -1.67 -12.41
#